data_AF-A0A2W4YSX4-F1
#
_entry.id   AF-A0A2W4YSX4-F1
#
_cell.length_a   1.000
_cell.length_b   1.000
_cell.length_c   1.000
_cell.angle_alpha   90.00
_cell.angle_beta   90.00
_cell.angle_gamma   90.00
#
_symmetry.space_group_name_H-M   'P 1'
#
loop_
_entity.id
_entity.type
_entity.pdbx_description
1 polymer ?
#
loop_
_entity_poly.entity_id
_entity_poly.type
_entity_poly.pdbx_seq_one_letter_code
_entity_poly.pdbx_strand_id
1 'polypeptide(L)'
;MSQQARLDALALAGDLPGVLLDAKRLAASAPGVHGRRRSGQGEAFWQYRDHRAEDGARMVDWRRSARGDRYFVREREREASQTAWFWMDPDAGFNWTSDPARTTKLRRAQTIALALATLLTRGGERVGAIGIAPRAGQRAVERLAMDFTTPAREAPPPPRSCIIFLSDFYAPVETWRDRLTACADAGASGALVMVADPAEEDFPFRGRTLFLEPGGRREMLLGRAEAAREIYADRLETHRRAIRALGAEFGFPALLHRTDHGAAPALAMLISLVAERFA
;
A
#
# COMPACT_ATOMS: atom_id res chain seq x y z
N MET A 1 -6.69 19.97 -25.16
CA MET A 1 -7.18 18.84 -24.33
C MET A 1 -8.70 18.83 -24.43
N SER A 2 -9.31 17.67 -24.72
CA SER A 2 -10.78 17.60 -24.87
C SER A 2 -11.47 17.83 -23.53
N GLN A 3 -12.66 18.44 -23.56
CA GLN A 3 -13.52 18.64 -22.38
C GLN A 3 -13.86 17.30 -21.71
N GLN A 4 -13.90 16.22 -22.50
CA GLN A 4 -14.04 14.84 -22.03
C GLN A 4 -12.85 14.38 -21.20
N ALA A 5 -11.60 14.57 -21.66
CA ALA A 5 -10.40 14.23 -20.89
C ALA A 5 -10.29 15.03 -19.58
N ARG A 6 -10.87 16.25 -19.53
CA ARG A 6 -10.95 17.05 -18.30
C ARG A 6 -12.04 16.54 -17.35
N LEU A 7 -13.19 16.11 -17.87
CA LEU A 7 -14.27 15.51 -17.06
C LEU A 7 -13.88 14.11 -16.57
N ASP A 8 -13.19 13.33 -17.39
CA ASP A 8 -12.60 12.04 -17.02
C ASP A 8 -11.50 12.25 -15.97
N ALA A 9 -10.62 13.24 -16.15
CA ALA A 9 -9.63 13.61 -15.12
C ALA A 9 -10.27 14.12 -13.82
N LEU A 10 -11.44 14.80 -13.87
CA LEU A 10 -12.21 15.23 -12.70
C LEU A 10 -12.96 14.07 -12.03
N ALA A 11 -13.40 13.07 -12.81
CA ALA A 11 -14.03 11.84 -12.32
C ALA A 11 -13.01 10.84 -11.74
N LEU A 12 -11.81 10.74 -12.34
CA LEU A 12 -10.64 10.02 -11.82
C LEU A 12 -10.01 10.72 -10.60
N ALA A 13 -10.11 12.05 -10.52
CA ALA A 13 -9.78 12.84 -9.32
C ALA A 13 -10.91 12.85 -8.27
N GLY A 14 -11.92 11.98 -8.42
CA GLY A 14 -13.15 11.92 -7.63
C GLY A 14 -12.92 11.98 -6.12
N ASP A 15 -13.04 13.19 -5.58
CA ASP A 15 -13.01 13.53 -4.17
C ASP A 15 -11.75 13.07 -3.41
N LEU A 16 -10.58 13.47 -3.91
CA LEU A 16 -9.30 13.36 -3.18
C LEU A 16 -9.39 13.86 -1.72
N PRO A 17 -10.07 15.00 -1.41
CA PRO A 17 -10.25 15.44 -0.02
C PRO A 17 -10.98 14.42 0.85
N GLY A 18 -12.07 13.81 0.36
CA GLY A 18 -12.78 12.77 1.09
C GLY A 18 -11.97 11.49 1.23
N VAL A 19 -11.23 11.06 0.21
CA VAL A 19 -10.32 9.90 0.32
C VAL A 19 -9.26 10.14 1.39
N LEU A 20 -8.66 11.33 1.43
CA LEU A 20 -7.69 11.71 2.46
C LEU A 20 -8.33 11.78 3.86
N LEU A 21 -9.57 12.25 3.97
CA LEU A 21 -10.31 12.27 5.24
C LEU A 21 -10.59 10.85 5.73
N ASP A 22 -11.07 9.97 4.84
CA ASP A 22 -11.32 8.56 5.13
C ASP A 22 -10.03 7.85 5.54
N ALA A 23 -8.93 8.11 4.83
CA ALA A 23 -7.60 7.58 5.16
C ALA A 23 -7.11 8.05 6.53
N LYS A 24 -7.30 9.34 6.88
CA LYS A 24 -6.95 9.89 8.20
C LYS A 24 -7.78 9.25 9.31
N ARG A 25 -9.09 9.03 9.10
CA ARG A 25 -9.99 8.34 10.04
C ARG A 25 -9.57 6.89 10.23
N LEU A 26 -9.28 6.18 9.15
CA LEU A 26 -8.83 4.79 9.17
C LEU A 26 -7.46 4.65 9.86
N ALA A 27 -6.52 5.56 9.59
CA ALA A 27 -5.23 5.59 10.28
C ALA A 27 -5.38 5.89 11.78
N ALA A 28 -6.36 6.73 12.17
CA ALA A 28 -6.63 7.03 13.57
C ALA A 28 -7.26 5.85 14.34
N SER A 29 -8.00 4.97 13.66
CA SER A 29 -8.59 3.77 14.27
C SER A 29 -7.64 2.57 14.36
N ALA A 30 -6.47 2.64 13.70
CA ALA A 30 -5.48 1.58 13.74
C ALA A 30 -4.81 1.51 15.13
N PRO A 31 -4.88 0.36 15.84
CA PRO A 31 -4.21 0.20 17.12
C PRO A 31 -2.69 0.20 16.94
N GLY A 32 -1.97 0.88 17.83
CA GLY A 32 -0.55 0.55 18.08
C GLY A 32 0.53 1.22 17.21
N VAL A 33 0.22 2.09 16.25
CA VAL A 33 1.27 2.90 15.57
C VAL A 33 1.47 4.25 16.26
N HIS A 34 1.48 4.24 17.59
CA HIS A 34 1.99 5.36 18.39
C HIS A 34 3.45 5.07 18.73
N GLY A 35 4.36 5.67 17.96
CA GLY A 35 5.71 5.97 18.41
C GLY A 35 6.52 4.80 18.96
N ARG A 36 6.89 3.83 18.10
CA ARG A 36 8.20 3.19 18.29
C ARG A 36 9.27 4.18 17.82
N ARG A 37 9.50 5.25 18.58
CA ARG A 37 10.75 5.99 18.50
C ARG A 37 11.84 5.02 18.97
N ARG A 38 12.67 4.53 18.04
CA ARG A 38 13.76 3.61 18.31
C ARG A 38 15.06 4.42 18.43
N SER A 39 15.87 4.15 19.45
CA SER A 39 17.22 4.72 19.59
C SER A 39 18.14 4.22 18.46
N GLY A 40 18.96 5.10 17.83
CA GLY A 40 19.90 4.67 16.78
C GLY A 40 20.76 5.81 16.18
N GLN A 41 21.57 5.53 15.16
CA GLN A 41 22.52 6.51 14.63
C GLN A 41 21.87 7.49 13.62
N GLY A 42 21.85 8.79 13.92
CA GLY A 42 21.43 9.89 13.02
C GLY A 42 21.61 11.27 13.66
N GLU A 43 21.33 12.38 12.99
CA GLU A 43 21.86 13.68 13.44
C GLU A 43 21.06 14.37 14.57
N ALA A 44 19.81 13.99 14.81
CA ALA A 44 18.97 14.57 15.85
C ALA A 44 19.33 14.07 17.27
N PHE A 45 19.39 14.98 18.24
CA PHE A 45 19.67 14.67 19.64
C PHE A 45 18.49 13.93 20.29
N TRP A 46 18.71 12.72 20.80
CA TRP A 46 17.68 11.95 21.51
C TRP A 46 17.78 12.15 23.04
N GLN A 47 18.84 11.62 23.64
CA GLN A 47 19.13 11.75 25.07
C GLN A 47 20.63 11.60 25.33
N TYR A 48 21.07 11.98 26.52
CA TYR A 48 22.37 11.58 27.03
C TYR A 48 22.23 10.28 27.82
N ARG A 49 23.14 9.33 27.62
CA ARG A 49 23.32 8.19 28.53
C ARG A 49 24.75 8.13 29.06
N ASP A 50 24.92 7.43 30.16
CA ASP A 50 26.26 7.13 30.69
C ASP A 50 27.02 6.25 29.68
N HIS A 51 28.30 6.59 29.49
CA HIS A 51 29.27 5.83 28.69
C HIS A 51 29.45 4.43 29.28
N ARG A 52 29.51 3.43 28.41
CA ARG A 52 29.77 2.03 28.78
C ARG A 52 31.10 1.58 28.18
N ALA A 53 31.66 0.52 28.74
CA ALA A 53 32.95 -0.01 28.29
C ALA A 53 32.97 -0.40 26.80
N GLU A 54 31.82 -0.81 26.25
CA GLU A 54 31.66 -1.11 24.82
C GLU A 54 31.65 0.13 23.90
N ASP A 55 31.47 1.34 24.44
CA ASP A 55 31.37 2.56 23.62
C ASP A 55 32.75 3.11 23.27
N GLY A 56 32.99 3.33 21.98
CA GLY A 56 34.21 3.96 21.50
C GLY A 56 34.34 5.42 21.99
N ALA A 57 35.57 5.86 22.30
CA ALA A 57 35.87 7.21 22.78
C ALA A 57 35.37 8.35 21.85
N ARG A 58 35.15 8.06 20.56
CA ARG A 58 34.61 8.99 19.56
C ARG A 58 33.13 9.32 19.78
N MET A 59 32.41 8.50 20.53
CA MET A 59 30.98 8.69 20.83
C MET A 59 30.74 9.56 22.07
N VAL A 60 31.78 9.85 22.85
CA VAL A 60 31.69 10.65 24.07
C VAL A 60 31.48 12.12 23.71
N ASP A 61 30.44 12.73 24.28
CA ASP A 61 30.25 14.17 24.23
C ASP A 61 31.11 14.80 25.33
N TRP A 62 32.34 15.17 24.96
CA TRP A 62 33.32 15.76 25.87
C TRP A 62 32.84 17.07 26.48
N ARG A 63 31.98 17.83 25.80
CA ARG A 63 31.47 19.13 26.28
C ARG A 63 30.43 18.95 27.39
N ARG A 64 29.59 17.92 27.31
CA ARG A 64 28.67 17.54 28.40
C ARG A 64 29.43 16.89 29.55
N SER A 65 30.38 16.01 29.24
CA SER A 65 31.15 15.24 30.21
C SER A 65 32.13 16.09 31.03
N ALA A 66 32.59 17.23 30.51
CA ALA A 66 33.49 18.14 31.23
C ALA A 66 32.90 18.80 32.49
N ARG A 67 31.60 18.62 32.77
CA ARG A 67 30.90 19.22 33.92
C ARG A 67 30.79 18.29 35.15
N GLY A 68 31.35 17.09 35.11
CA GLY A 68 31.36 16.17 36.26
C GLY A 68 32.19 14.90 36.00
N ASP A 69 32.16 13.96 36.95
CA ASP A 69 33.00 12.76 36.93
C ASP A 69 32.46 11.61 36.05
N ARG A 70 31.45 11.88 35.23
CA ARG A 70 30.82 10.88 34.36
C ARG A 70 30.94 11.26 32.89
N TYR A 71 31.30 10.27 32.08
CA TYR A 71 31.29 10.39 30.63
C TYR A 71 29.90 10.12 30.09
N PHE A 72 29.42 11.02 29.24
CA PHE A 72 28.13 10.91 28.58
C PHE A 72 28.34 10.65 27.09
N VAL A 73 27.59 9.67 26.57
CA VAL A 73 27.43 9.45 25.14
C VAL A 73 26.18 10.19 24.69
N ARG A 74 26.32 11.00 23.62
CA ARG A 74 25.18 11.64 22.97
C ARG A 74 24.51 10.62 22.07
N GLU A 75 23.38 10.07 22.53
CA GLU A 75 22.57 9.22 21.69
C GLU A 75 21.84 10.07 20.66
N ARG A 76 21.90 9.54 19.45
CA ARG A 76 21.40 10.12 18.23
C ARG A 76 20.05 9.43 17.92
N GLU A 77 19.20 10.02 17.07
CA GLU A 77 17.98 9.38 16.56
C GLU A 77 18.30 8.66 15.24
N ARG A 78 17.80 7.45 14.99
CA ARG A 78 18.12 6.69 13.76
C ARG A 78 17.61 7.44 12.51
N GLU A 79 18.50 7.80 11.59
CA GLU A 79 18.15 8.55 10.35
C GLU A 79 18.00 7.71 9.09
N ALA A 80 18.14 6.39 9.17
CA ALA A 80 17.82 5.54 8.03
C ALA A 80 16.30 5.36 7.91
N SER A 81 15.60 6.41 7.45
CA SER A 81 14.20 6.31 7.04
C SER A 81 14.09 5.30 5.90
N GLN A 82 13.38 4.21 6.15
CA GLN A 82 13.01 3.26 5.12
C GLN A 82 11.97 3.91 4.22
N THR A 83 11.85 3.37 3.01
CA THR A 83 10.88 3.87 2.04
C THR A 83 9.87 2.78 1.73
N ALA A 84 8.60 3.08 1.98
CA ALA A 84 7.49 2.29 1.47
C ALA A 84 7.06 2.83 0.11
N TRP A 85 7.01 1.94 -0.87
CA TRP A 85 6.58 2.23 -2.22
C TRP A 85 5.19 1.66 -2.45
N PHE A 86 4.37 2.37 -3.20
CA PHE A 86 3.02 1.97 -3.53
C PHE A 86 2.89 1.83 -5.04
N TRP A 87 2.21 0.78 -5.46
CA TRP A 87 1.77 0.63 -6.84
C TRP A 87 0.26 0.43 -6.84
N MET A 88 -0.41 1.26 -7.64
CA MET A 88 -1.85 1.26 -7.78
C MET A 88 -2.22 0.80 -9.18
N ASP A 89 -3.15 -0.15 -9.27
CA ASP A 89 -3.60 -0.64 -10.56
C ASP A 89 -4.17 0.50 -11.44
N PRO A 90 -3.62 0.72 -12.64
CA PRO A 90 -4.12 1.73 -13.56
C PRO A 90 -5.33 1.28 -14.38
N ASP A 91 -5.75 0.01 -14.30
CA ASP A 91 -6.86 -0.53 -15.09
C ASP A 91 -8.19 0.18 -14.79
N ALA A 92 -8.93 0.52 -15.84
CA ALA A 92 -10.20 1.24 -15.72
C ALA A 92 -11.26 0.44 -14.96
N GLY A 93 -11.24 -0.90 -15.06
CA GLY A 93 -12.11 -1.82 -14.33
C GLY A 93 -11.83 -1.91 -12.84
N PHE A 94 -10.68 -1.40 -12.40
CA PHE A 94 -10.41 -1.29 -10.97
C PHE A 94 -11.21 -0.15 -10.31
N ASN A 95 -11.63 0.87 -11.07
CA ASN A 95 -12.53 1.91 -10.56
C ASN A 95 -14.02 1.52 -10.68
N TRP A 96 -14.39 0.41 -10.03
CA TRP A 96 -15.73 -0.17 -10.14
C TRP A 96 -16.36 -0.48 -8.77
N THR A 97 -17.69 -0.50 -8.71
CA THR A 97 -18.51 -0.96 -7.58
C THR A 97 -19.78 -1.62 -8.12
N SER A 98 -20.27 -2.67 -7.47
CA SER A 98 -21.58 -3.25 -7.77
C SER A 98 -22.76 -2.47 -7.20
N ASP A 99 -22.50 -1.59 -6.23
CA ASP A 99 -23.52 -0.84 -5.50
C ASP A 99 -23.08 0.62 -5.37
N PRO A 100 -23.86 1.57 -5.92
CA PRO A 100 -23.56 3.01 -5.82
C PRO A 100 -23.49 3.54 -4.38
N ALA A 101 -24.07 2.84 -3.40
CA ALA A 101 -23.97 3.21 -1.99
C ALA A 101 -22.61 2.82 -1.36
N ARG A 102 -21.79 2.01 -2.06
CA ARG A 102 -20.44 1.62 -1.64
C ARG A 102 -19.36 2.37 -2.40
N THR A 103 -18.19 2.48 -1.79
CA THR A 103 -16.98 3.00 -2.45
C THR A 103 -16.50 2.03 -3.52
N THR A 104 -15.95 2.55 -4.62
CA THR A 104 -15.29 1.72 -5.64
C THR A 104 -14.07 0.98 -5.07
N LYS A 105 -13.68 -0.12 -5.72
CA LYS A 105 -12.44 -0.87 -5.37
C LYS A 105 -11.23 0.06 -5.36
N LEU A 106 -11.06 0.90 -6.40
CA LEU A 106 -10.00 1.92 -6.46
C LEU A 106 -10.04 2.88 -5.26
N ARG A 107 -11.18 3.50 -4.95
CA ARG A 107 -11.29 4.43 -3.82
C ARG A 107 -10.94 3.74 -2.51
N ARG A 108 -11.41 2.50 -2.32
CA ARG A 108 -11.08 1.70 -1.13
C ARG A 108 -9.58 1.41 -1.03
N ALA A 109 -8.95 1.03 -2.14
CA ALA A 109 -7.53 0.77 -2.20
C ALA A 109 -6.70 2.02 -1.88
N GLN A 110 -7.07 3.17 -2.45
CA GLN A 110 -6.46 4.47 -2.13
C GLN A 110 -6.59 4.80 -0.63
N THR A 111 -7.78 4.60 -0.03
CA THR A 111 -7.98 4.80 1.42
C THR A 111 -7.04 3.94 2.25
N ILE A 112 -6.90 2.64 1.92
CA ILE A 112 -6.00 1.72 2.64
C ILE A 112 -4.53 2.14 2.46
N ALA A 113 -4.11 2.42 1.22
CA ALA A 113 -2.75 2.84 0.90
C ALA A 113 -2.36 4.13 1.63
N LEU A 114 -3.22 5.15 1.58
CA LEU A 114 -2.97 6.44 2.22
C LEU A 114 -3.06 6.39 3.75
N ALA A 115 -3.90 5.51 4.31
CA ALA A 115 -3.92 5.26 5.74
C ALA A 115 -2.60 4.61 6.20
N LEU A 116 -2.12 3.59 5.50
CA LEU A 116 -0.81 3.00 5.76
C LEU A 116 0.31 4.04 5.62
N ALA A 117 0.31 4.82 4.53
CA ALA A 117 1.29 5.87 4.29
C ALA A 117 1.29 6.93 5.40
N THR A 118 0.11 7.28 5.93
CA THR A 118 -0.04 8.19 7.07
C THR A 118 0.64 7.64 8.32
N LEU A 119 0.45 6.35 8.61
CA LEU A 119 1.06 5.69 9.75
C LEU A 119 2.58 5.57 9.61
N LEU A 120 3.06 5.22 8.42
CA LEU A 120 4.49 5.15 8.12
C LEU A 120 5.17 6.52 8.21
N THR A 121 4.54 7.56 7.66
CA THR A 121 5.05 8.94 7.73
C THR A 121 5.11 9.44 9.19
N ARG A 122 4.12 9.08 10.04
CA ARG A 122 4.18 9.36 11.48
C ARG A 122 5.33 8.64 12.19
N GLY A 123 5.74 7.48 11.67
CA GLY A 123 6.92 6.74 12.12
C GLY A 123 8.25 7.31 11.64
N GLY A 124 8.25 8.33 10.79
CA GLY A 124 9.47 8.91 10.19
C GLY A 124 9.88 8.27 8.85
N GLU A 125 9.08 7.33 8.34
CA GLU A 125 9.36 6.65 7.07
C GLU A 125 9.01 7.53 5.86
N ARG A 126 9.67 7.25 4.73
CA ARG A 126 9.36 7.88 3.45
C ARG A 126 8.31 7.06 2.71
N VAL A 127 7.49 7.75 1.92
CA VAL A 127 6.46 7.11 1.09
C VAL A 127 6.51 7.63 -0.34
N GLY A 128 6.23 6.78 -1.32
CA GLY A 128 6.21 7.18 -2.74
C GLY A 128 5.48 6.19 -3.62
N ALA A 129 5.04 6.64 -4.80
CA ALA A 129 4.57 5.74 -5.83
C ALA A 129 5.77 5.23 -6.66
N ILE A 130 5.71 3.99 -7.18
CA ILE A 130 6.77 3.46 -8.05
C ILE A 130 6.99 4.41 -9.25
N GLY A 131 8.25 4.71 -9.55
CA GLY A 131 8.64 5.62 -10.62
C GLY A 131 8.55 7.12 -10.29
N ILE A 132 8.16 7.47 -9.05
CA ILE A 132 8.10 8.86 -8.56
C ILE A 132 8.95 8.98 -7.30
N ALA A 133 9.79 10.02 -7.22
CA ALA A 133 10.69 10.21 -6.08
C ALA A 133 9.92 10.22 -4.73
N PRO A 134 10.35 9.43 -3.73
CA PRO A 134 9.62 9.28 -2.48
C PRO A 134 9.85 10.49 -1.57
N ARG A 135 8.85 10.80 -0.76
CA ARG A 135 8.78 12.03 0.02
C ARG A 135 8.61 11.70 1.51
N ALA A 136 9.10 12.62 2.36
CA ALA A 136 8.96 12.55 3.81
C ALA A 136 8.17 13.78 4.33
N GLY A 137 7.75 13.72 5.58
CA GLY A 137 7.16 14.87 6.28
C GLY A 137 5.67 15.10 6.02
N GLN A 138 5.15 16.21 6.54
CA GLN A 138 3.71 16.46 6.68
C GLN A 138 2.90 16.40 5.38
N ARG A 139 3.54 16.68 4.23
CA ARG A 139 2.88 16.73 2.91
C ARG A 139 3.08 15.46 2.07
N ALA A 140 3.78 14.46 2.59
CA ALA A 140 4.12 13.27 1.81
C ALA A 140 2.86 12.48 1.40
N VAL A 141 1.89 12.36 2.30
CA VAL A 141 0.63 11.65 2.05
C VAL A 141 -0.24 12.37 1.03
N GLU A 142 -0.41 13.69 1.14
CA GLU A 142 -1.18 14.45 0.16
C GLU A 142 -0.55 14.40 -1.23
N ARG A 143 0.79 14.38 -1.31
CA ARG A 143 1.50 14.24 -2.59
C ARG A 143 1.36 12.82 -3.17
N LEU A 144 1.46 11.78 -2.33
CA LEU A 144 1.21 10.41 -2.75
C LEU A 144 -0.23 10.23 -3.29
N ALA A 145 -1.20 10.86 -2.63
CA ALA A 145 -2.59 10.84 -3.07
C ALA A 145 -2.77 11.46 -4.46
N MET A 146 -2.06 12.57 -4.74
CA MET A 146 -2.02 13.17 -6.08
C MET A 146 -1.30 12.27 -7.11
N ASP A 147 -0.26 11.56 -6.69
CA ASP A 147 0.44 10.62 -7.59
C ASP A 147 -0.51 9.50 -8.07
N PHE A 148 -1.44 9.04 -7.22
CA PHE A 148 -2.46 8.04 -7.58
C PHE A 148 -3.52 8.54 -8.57
N THR A 149 -3.65 9.85 -8.81
CA THR A 149 -4.56 10.36 -9.85
C THR A 149 -3.93 10.28 -11.24
N THR A 150 -2.63 10.01 -11.32
CA THR A 150 -1.94 9.75 -12.58
C THR A 150 -1.81 8.24 -12.78
N PRO A 151 -2.01 7.73 -14.01
CA PRO A 151 -1.80 6.30 -14.29
C PRO A 151 -0.42 5.84 -13.83
N ALA A 152 -0.37 4.69 -13.19
CA ALA A 152 0.89 4.12 -12.71
C ALA A 152 1.86 3.94 -13.87
N ARG A 153 3.11 4.36 -13.65
CA ARG A 153 4.18 4.20 -14.63
C ARG A 153 4.79 2.81 -14.50
N GLU A 154 5.09 2.19 -15.63
CA GLU A 154 6.06 1.09 -15.63
C GLU A 154 7.44 1.68 -15.35
N ALA A 155 8.00 1.32 -14.21
CA ALA A 155 9.33 1.73 -13.80
C ALA A 155 10.00 0.56 -13.06
N PRO A 156 11.33 0.45 -13.14
CA PRO A 156 12.04 -0.61 -12.44
C PRO A 156 11.80 -0.51 -10.93
N PRO A 157 11.68 -1.65 -10.24
CA PRO A 157 11.46 -1.67 -8.81
C PRO A 157 12.67 -1.05 -8.08
N PRO A 158 12.45 -0.18 -7.09
CA PRO A 158 13.52 0.37 -6.28
C PRO A 158 14.26 -0.74 -5.52
N PRO A 159 15.60 -0.73 -5.46
CA PRO A 159 16.37 -1.80 -4.84
C PRO A 159 16.13 -1.86 -3.33
N ARG A 160 16.10 -3.09 -2.78
CA ARG A 160 15.99 -3.38 -1.34
C ARG A 160 14.90 -2.58 -0.64
N SER A 161 13.71 -2.58 -1.22
CA SER A 161 12.60 -1.72 -0.80
C SER A 161 11.36 -2.50 -0.35
N CYS A 162 10.48 -1.83 0.40
CA CYS A 162 9.16 -2.36 0.74
C CYS A 162 8.14 -1.86 -0.28
N ILE A 163 7.48 -2.74 -1.03
CA ILE A 163 6.51 -2.37 -2.08
C ILE A 163 5.13 -2.96 -1.76
N ILE A 164 4.11 -2.10 -1.79
CA ILE A 164 2.70 -2.47 -1.60
C ILE A 164 1.98 -2.36 -2.95
N PHE A 165 1.57 -3.50 -3.50
CA PHE A 165 0.74 -3.56 -4.70
C PHE A 165 -0.73 -3.60 -4.27
N LEU A 166 -1.58 -2.76 -4.86
CA LEU A 166 -3.02 -2.88 -4.67
C LEU A 166 -3.74 -2.91 -6.03
N SER A 167 -4.59 -3.90 -6.20
CA SER A 167 -5.24 -4.30 -7.46
C SER A 167 -6.36 -5.30 -7.13
N ASP A 168 -7.19 -5.67 -8.10
CA ASP A 168 -8.03 -6.86 -8.03
C ASP A 168 -7.29 -8.14 -8.50
N PHE A 169 -6.10 -7.98 -9.08
CA PHE A 169 -5.18 -9.01 -9.54
C PHE A 169 -5.75 -9.89 -10.66
N TYR A 170 -6.71 -9.42 -11.46
CA TYR A 170 -7.30 -10.22 -12.54
C TYR A 170 -6.42 -10.37 -13.79
N ALA A 171 -5.34 -9.60 -13.91
CA ALA A 171 -4.35 -9.83 -14.95
C ALA A 171 -3.76 -11.26 -14.87
N PRO A 172 -3.32 -11.85 -16.00
CA PRO A 172 -2.76 -13.20 -16.02
C PRO A 172 -1.65 -13.39 -14.99
N VAL A 173 -1.57 -14.60 -14.41
CA VAL A 173 -0.58 -14.93 -13.37
C VAL A 173 0.85 -14.63 -13.83
N GLU A 174 1.16 -14.86 -15.11
CA GLU A 174 2.49 -14.59 -15.67
C GLU A 174 2.86 -13.11 -15.63
N THR A 175 1.91 -12.20 -15.86
CA THR A 175 2.15 -10.75 -15.73
C THR A 175 2.59 -10.38 -14.31
N TRP A 176 2.00 -11.04 -13.31
CA TRP A 176 2.41 -10.86 -11.92
C TRP A 176 3.73 -11.58 -11.62
N ARG A 177 3.98 -12.74 -12.21
CA ARG A 177 5.26 -13.46 -12.05
C ARG A 177 6.43 -12.61 -12.53
N ASP A 178 6.33 -12.05 -13.72
CA ASP A 178 7.40 -11.21 -14.29
C ASP A 178 7.67 -9.99 -13.40
N ARG A 179 6.59 -9.34 -12.93
CA ARG A 179 6.67 -8.17 -12.05
C ARG A 179 7.30 -8.50 -10.69
N LEU A 180 6.89 -9.61 -10.07
CA LEU A 180 7.40 -10.02 -8.76
C LEU A 180 8.82 -10.57 -8.86
N THR A 181 9.18 -11.23 -9.96
CA THR A 181 10.57 -11.63 -10.26
C THR A 181 11.47 -10.41 -10.31
N ALA A 182 11.09 -9.38 -11.08
CA ALA A 182 11.86 -8.14 -11.15
C ALA A 182 12.02 -7.46 -9.78
N CYS A 183 10.98 -7.51 -8.93
CA CYS A 183 11.05 -6.99 -7.57
C CYS A 183 12.01 -7.80 -6.70
N ALA A 184 11.95 -9.13 -6.78
CA ALA A 184 12.82 -10.02 -6.02
C ALA A 184 14.29 -9.89 -6.45
N ASP A 185 14.57 -9.75 -7.75
CA ASP A 185 15.91 -9.50 -8.28
C ASP A 185 16.50 -8.17 -7.77
N ALA A 186 15.64 -7.16 -7.58
CA ALA A 186 16.02 -5.90 -6.94
C ALA A 186 16.14 -6.02 -5.40
N GLY A 187 15.84 -7.18 -4.81
CA GLY A 187 15.81 -7.43 -3.37
C GLY A 187 14.64 -6.75 -2.66
N ALA A 188 13.59 -6.37 -3.39
CA ALA A 188 12.38 -5.80 -2.82
C ALA A 188 11.44 -6.90 -2.31
N SER A 189 10.66 -6.56 -1.29
CA SER A 189 9.62 -7.42 -0.70
C SER A 189 8.44 -6.54 -0.27
N GLY A 190 7.34 -7.12 0.20
CA GLY A 190 6.23 -6.30 0.69
C GLY A 190 4.92 -7.06 0.77
N ALA A 191 3.85 -6.54 0.16
CA ALA A 191 2.53 -7.15 0.23
C ALA A 191 1.69 -6.92 -1.02
N LEU A 192 0.78 -7.85 -1.30
CA LEU A 192 -0.27 -7.73 -2.31
C LEU A 192 -1.61 -7.47 -1.60
N VAL A 193 -2.35 -6.46 -2.02
CA VAL A 193 -3.66 -6.11 -1.48
C VAL A 193 -4.72 -6.31 -2.56
N MET A 194 -5.29 -7.52 -2.59
CA MET A 194 -6.40 -7.86 -3.46
C MET A 194 -7.66 -7.17 -2.97
N VAL A 195 -8.17 -6.20 -3.72
CA VAL A 195 -9.43 -5.50 -3.40
C VAL A 195 -10.54 -6.06 -4.27
N ALA A 196 -11.55 -6.64 -3.64
CA ALA A 196 -12.67 -7.29 -4.33
C ALA A 196 -13.99 -6.60 -3.99
N ASP A 197 -14.88 -6.53 -4.96
CA ASP A 197 -16.26 -6.12 -4.73
C ASP A 197 -17.15 -7.35 -4.41
N PRO A 198 -18.16 -7.22 -3.52
CA PRO A 198 -19.03 -8.34 -3.13
C PRO A 198 -19.69 -9.07 -4.29
N ALA A 199 -20.04 -8.38 -5.37
CA ALA A 199 -20.68 -9.02 -6.51
C ALA A 199 -19.70 -9.89 -7.32
N GLU A 200 -18.41 -9.59 -7.26
CA GLU A 200 -17.35 -10.43 -7.82
C GLU A 200 -17.13 -11.68 -6.96
N GLU A 201 -17.37 -11.61 -5.65
CA GLU A 201 -17.24 -12.77 -4.75
C GLU A 201 -18.47 -13.67 -4.78
N ASP A 202 -19.63 -13.06 -4.60
CA ASP A 202 -20.86 -13.77 -4.28
C ASP A 202 -21.61 -14.17 -5.57
N PHE A 203 -21.29 -13.51 -6.68
CA PHE A 203 -21.90 -13.64 -8.01
C PHE A 203 -23.44 -13.64 -7.93
N PRO A 204 -24.07 -12.51 -7.53
CA PRO A 204 -25.51 -12.43 -7.29
C PRO A 204 -26.36 -12.31 -8.56
N PHE A 205 -25.79 -12.55 -9.74
CA PHE A 205 -26.45 -12.37 -11.03
C PHE A 205 -27.40 -13.53 -11.36
N ARG A 206 -28.58 -13.23 -11.91
CA ARG A 206 -29.61 -14.22 -12.25
C ARG A 206 -30.30 -13.90 -13.58
N GLY A 207 -30.74 -14.95 -14.26
CA GLY A 207 -31.46 -14.86 -15.52
C GLY A 207 -30.58 -14.36 -16.65
N ARG A 208 -31.18 -13.63 -17.59
CA ARG A 208 -30.48 -13.09 -18.75
C ARG A 208 -29.72 -11.83 -18.33
N THR A 209 -28.40 -11.90 -18.27
CA THR A 209 -27.53 -10.81 -17.81
C THR A 209 -26.48 -10.50 -18.87
N LEU A 210 -26.34 -9.21 -19.20
CA LEU A 210 -25.27 -8.70 -20.07
C LEU A 210 -24.14 -8.18 -19.18
N PHE A 211 -22.96 -8.77 -19.34
CA PHE A 211 -21.73 -8.30 -18.71
C PHE A 211 -20.97 -7.42 -19.69
N LEU A 212 -20.53 -6.26 -19.21
CA LEU A 212 -19.77 -5.28 -19.98
C LEU A 212 -18.38 -5.16 -19.37
N GLU A 213 -17.36 -5.20 -20.21
CA GLU A 213 -15.99 -4.91 -19.80
C GLU A 213 -15.85 -3.42 -19.46
N PRO A 214 -15.40 -3.05 -18.26
CA PRO A 214 -15.20 -1.66 -17.89
C PRO A 214 -14.20 -0.96 -18.83
N GLY A 215 -14.60 0.16 -19.45
CA GLY A 215 -13.77 0.90 -20.39
C GLY A 215 -13.48 0.17 -21.72
N GLY A 216 -13.98 -1.05 -21.88
CA GLY A 216 -13.77 -1.91 -23.04
C GLY A 216 -14.95 -1.94 -23.99
N ARG A 217 -14.87 -2.86 -24.97
CA ARG A 217 -15.95 -3.14 -25.93
C ARG A 217 -16.45 -4.58 -25.84
N ARG A 218 -15.89 -5.39 -24.93
CA ARG A 218 -16.31 -6.77 -24.76
C ARG A 218 -17.62 -6.81 -24.01
N GLU A 219 -18.56 -7.51 -24.59
CA GLU A 219 -19.85 -7.80 -23.99
C GLU A 219 -20.05 -9.31 -23.95
N MET A 220 -20.56 -9.81 -22.84
CA MET A 220 -20.86 -11.22 -22.67
C MET A 220 -22.30 -11.35 -22.18
N LEU A 221 -23.16 -11.90 -23.04
CA LEU A 221 -24.53 -12.19 -22.69
C LEU A 221 -24.64 -13.62 -22.15
N LEU A 222 -25.01 -13.75 -20.88
CA LEU A 222 -25.37 -15.04 -20.30
C LEU A 222 -26.90 -15.15 -20.25
N GLY A 223 -27.45 -16.20 -20.86
CA GLY A 223 -28.90 -16.45 -20.84
C GLY A 223 -29.44 -16.84 -19.46
N ARG A 224 -28.64 -17.59 -18.68
CA ARG A 224 -28.85 -17.91 -17.27
C ARG A 224 -27.54 -17.70 -16.52
N ALA A 225 -27.34 -16.51 -15.98
CA ALA A 225 -26.09 -16.14 -15.30
C ALA A 225 -25.75 -17.08 -14.14
N GLU A 226 -26.75 -17.52 -13.38
CA GLU A 226 -26.58 -18.41 -12.23
C GLU A 226 -25.92 -19.75 -12.60
N ALA A 227 -26.06 -20.22 -13.85
CA ALA A 227 -25.41 -21.45 -14.31
C ALA A 227 -23.88 -21.32 -14.44
N ALA A 228 -23.37 -20.09 -14.57
CA ALA A 228 -21.93 -19.82 -14.63
C ALA A 228 -21.30 -19.65 -13.25
N ARG A 229 -22.10 -19.53 -12.18
CA ARG A 229 -21.62 -19.19 -10.83
C ARG A 229 -20.54 -20.13 -10.32
N GLU A 230 -20.75 -21.44 -10.43
CA GLU A 230 -19.79 -22.44 -9.94
C GLU A 230 -18.48 -22.40 -10.71
N ILE A 231 -18.55 -22.39 -12.05
CA ILE A 231 -17.37 -22.33 -12.93
C ILE A 231 -16.60 -21.01 -12.71
N TYR A 232 -17.31 -19.90 -12.52
CA TYR A 232 -16.71 -18.61 -12.24
C TYR A 232 -15.99 -18.62 -10.88
N ALA A 233 -16.65 -19.11 -9.83
CA ALA A 233 -16.06 -19.19 -8.49
C ALA A 233 -14.81 -20.07 -8.46
N ASP A 234 -14.84 -21.22 -9.15
CA ASP A 234 -13.70 -22.12 -9.27
C ASP A 234 -12.51 -21.46 -10.00
N ARG A 235 -12.76 -20.77 -11.11
CA ARG A 235 -11.74 -20.01 -11.83
C ARG A 235 -11.14 -18.89 -10.99
N LEU A 236 -12.00 -18.13 -10.29
CA LEU A 236 -11.58 -17.02 -9.44
C LEU A 236 -10.69 -17.51 -8.29
N GLU A 237 -11.10 -18.57 -7.59
CA GLU A 237 -10.32 -19.12 -6.48
C GLU A 237 -9.04 -19.80 -6.97
N THR A 238 -9.06 -20.49 -8.10
CA THR A 238 -7.86 -21.06 -8.73
C THR A 238 -6.83 -19.96 -9.05
N HIS A 239 -7.28 -18.87 -9.68
CA HIS A 239 -6.43 -17.73 -9.98
C HIS A 239 -5.87 -17.08 -8.72
N ARG A 240 -6.71 -16.84 -7.71
CA ARG A 240 -6.27 -16.26 -6.43
C ARG A 240 -5.29 -17.12 -5.68
N ARG A 241 -5.48 -18.44 -5.70
CA ARG A 241 -4.53 -19.38 -5.10
C ARG A 241 -3.18 -19.28 -5.78
N ALA A 242 -3.15 -19.17 -7.12
CA ALA A 242 -1.92 -18.97 -7.87
C ALA A 242 -1.23 -17.65 -7.49
N ILE A 243 -1.97 -16.53 -7.42
CA ILE A 243 -1.43 -15.23 -6.99
C ILE A 243 -0.92 -15.27 -5.54
N ARG A 244 -1.63 -15.91 -4.61
CA ARG A 244 -1.18 -16.07 -3.22
C ARG A 244 0.11 -16.89 -3.12
N ALA A 245 0.18 -18.00 -3.86
CA ALA A 245 1.36 -18.86 -3.89
C ALA A 245 2.58 -18.11 -4.47
N LEU A 246 2.37 -17.42 -5.58
CA LEU A 246 3.38 -16.57 -6.22
C LEU A 246 3.85 -15.44 -5.28
N GLY A 247 2.92 -14.77 -4.62
CA GLY A 247 3.23 -13.74 -3.63
C GLY A 247 4.09 -14.30 -2.50
N ALA A 248 3.73 -15.45 -1.93
CA ALA A 248 4.53 -16.09 -0.88
C ALA A 248 5.94 -16.48 -1.36
N GLU A 249 6.07 -17.01 -2.59
CA GLU A 249 7.34 -17.38 -3.22
C GLU A 249 8.32 -16.19 -3.29
N PHE A 250 7.84 -15.01 -3.69
CA PHE A 250 8.67 -13.82 -3.90
C PHE A 250 8.71 -12.85 -2.70
N GLY A 251 8.15 -13.21 -1.54
CA GLY A 251 8.17 -12.35 -0.34
C GLY A 251 7.13 -11.22 -0.35
N PHE A 252 6.04 -11.41 -1.07
CA PHE A 252 4.85 -10.54 -1.15
C PHE A 252 3.58 -11.29 -0.70
N PRO A 253 3.43 -11.59 0.60
CA PRO A 253 2.18 -12.17 1.13
C PRO A 253 0.96 -11.37 0.68
N ALA A 254 -0.09 -12.10 0.31
CA ALA A 254 -1.28 -11.53 -0.32
C ALA A 254 -2.48 -11.50 0.65
N LEU A 255 -3.09 -10.33 0.75
CA LEU A 255 -4.27 -10.03 1.56
C LEU A 255 -5.49 -9.84 0.65
N LEU A 256 -6.64 -10.42 1.00
CA LEU A 256 -7.93 -10.11 0.38
C LEU A 256 -8.72 -9.12 1.24
N HIS A 257 -9.23 -8.06 0.63
CA HIS A 257 -10.12 -7.10 1.25
C HIS A 257 -11.38 -6.90 0.40
N ARG A 258 -12.55 -7.23 0.97
CA ARG A 258 -13.84 -6.97 0.34
C ARG A 258 -14.34 -5.56 0.69
N THR A 259 -14.91 -4.84 -0.29
CA THR A 259 -15.32 -3.43 -0.11
C THR A 259 -16.51 -3.23 0.84
N ASP A 260 -17.32 -4.28 1.07
CA ASP A 260 -18.41 -4.34 2.06
C ASP A 260 -17.93 -4.52 3.50
N HIS A 261 -16.66 -4.85 3.71
CA HIS A 261 -16.07 -4.96 5.04
C HIS A 261 -15.37 -3.66 5.47
N GLY A 262 -15.28 -3.44 6.77
CA GLY A 262 -14.44 -2.37 7.33
C GLY A 262 -12.97 -2.55 6.93
N ALA A 263 -12.28 -1.45 6.62
CA ALA A 263 -10.88 -1.48 6.19
C ALA A 263 -9.86 -1.63 7.33
N ALA A 264 -10.28 -1.48 8.60
CA ALA A 264 -9.38 -1.48 9.75
C ALA A 264 -8.63 -2.82 9.96
N PRO A 265 -9.26 -4.01 9.82
CA PRO A 265 -8.55 -5.29 9.93
C PRO A 265 -7.50 -5.47 8.82
N ALA A 266 -7.85 -5.07 7.58
CA ALA A 266 -6.92 -5.10 6.45
C ALA A 266 -5.68 -4.23 6.72
N LEU A 267 -5.90 -3.01 7.21
CA LEU A 267 -4.81 -2.11 7.58
C LEU A 267 -3.95 -2.68 8.72
N ALA A 268 -4.55 -3.28 9.76
CA ALA A 268 -3.82 -3.88 10.88
C ALA A 268 -2.90 -5.03 10.43
N MET A 269 -3.39 -5.89 9.53
CA MET A 269 -2.58 -6.95 8.93
C MET A 269 -1.43 -6.37 8.09
N LEU A 270 -1.69 -5.34 7.27
CA LEU A 270 -0.65 -4.69 6.48
C LEU A 270 0.43 -4.03 7.34
N ILE A 271 0.05 -3.37 8.43
CA ILE A 271 1.01 -2.81 9.38
C ILE A 271 1.92 -3.92 9.93
N SER A 272 1.35 -5.07 10.29
CA SER A 272 2.13 -6.20 10.82
C SER A 272 3.12 -6.73 9.79
N LEU A 273 2.66 -6.94 8.54
CA LEU A 273 3.51 -7.39 7.43
C LEU A 273 4.65 -6.41 7.13
N VAL A 274 4.38 -5.10 7.12
CA VAL A 274 5.40 -4.08 6.84
C VAL A 274 6.35 -3.90 8.02
N ALA A 275 5.86 -3.99 9.26
CA ALA A 275 6.68 -3.83 10.46
C ALA A 275 7.76 -4.91 10.59
N GLU A 276 7.48 -6.15 10.16
CA GLU A 276 8.49 -7.23 10.10
C GLU A 276 9.63 -6.91 9.13
N ARG A 277 9.34 -6.15 8.07
CA ARG A 277 10.32 -5.79 7.02
C ARG A 277 11.13 -4.56 7.38
N PHE A 278 10.53 -3.66 8.17
CA PHE A 278 11.22 -2.51 8.71
C PHE A 278 11.94 -2.79 10.05
N ALA A 279 11.82 -4.02 10.58
CA ALA A 279 12.43 -4.43 11.85
C ALA A 279 13.96 -4.43 11.80
#